data_AF-A0A450SGY2-F1
#
_entry.id   AF-A0A450SGY2-F1
#
_cell.length_a   1.000
_cell.length_b   1.000
_cell.length_c   1.000
_cell.angle_alpha   90.00
_cell.angle_beta   90.00
_cell.angle_gamma   90.00
#
_symmetry.space_group_name_H-M   'P 1'
#
loop_
_entity.id
_entity.type
_entity.pdbx_description
1 polymer ?
#
loop_
_entity_poly.entity_id
_entity_poly.type
_entity_poly.pdbx_seq_one_letter_code
_entity_poly.pdbx_strand_id
1 'polypeptide(L)'
;MNKGVHAGFDAPFLDEEEQMVMGALEEFEPDPDLDERKAEWQQALRNTVRKKPVTLRLQEQDIRRIKSMAYRKGIPYQTLISAIVHEYAMQRV
;
A
#
# COMPACT_ATOMS: atom_id res chain seq x y z
N MET A 1 -25.00 42.91 10.04
CA MET A 1 -24.57 42.25 11.31
C MET A 1 -25.39 40.98 11.38
N ASN A 2 -24.87 39.75 11.36
CA ASN A 2 -23.66 39.22 11.97
C ASN A 2 -23.06 38.12 11.09
N LYS A 3 -21.76 38.18 10.83
CA LYS A 3 -20.98 36.98 10.50
C LYS A 3 -20.83 36.21 11.81
N GLY A 4 -21.70 35.21 12.01
CA GLY A 4 -21.48 34.19 13.02
C GLY A 4 -20.25 33.42 12.60
N VAL A 5 -19.15 33.59 13.34
CA VAL A 5 -17.98 32.73 13.21
C VAL A 5 -18.40 31.38 13.78
N HIS A 6 -18.75 30.44 12.90
CA HIS A 6 -19.01 29.05 13.28
C HIS A 6 -17.66 28.32 13.22
N ALA A 7 -17.01 28.22 14.38
CA ALA A 7 -15.86 27.34 14.57
C ALA A 7 -16.40 26.02 15.13
N GLY A 8 -16.51 25.00 14.28
CA GLY A 8 -16.91 23.65 14.69
C GLY A 8 -17.58 22.84 13.57
N PHE A 9 -17.55 21.52 13.73
CA PHE A 9 -17.98 20.41 12.84
C PHE A 9 -19.45 20.42 12.36
N ASP A 10 -20.17 21.54 12.48
CA ASP A 10 -21.61 21.61 12.19
C ASP A 10 -21.93 22.85 11.34
N ALA A 11 -21.24 22.95 10.20
CA ALA A 11 -21.34 24.10 9.33
C ALA A 11 -22.23 23.81 8.11
N PRO A 12 -23.13 24.73 7.70
CA PRO A 12 -24.13 24.51 6.66
C PRO A 12 -23.57 24.41 5.22
N PHE A 13 -22.26 24.19 5.07
CA PHE A 13 -21.53 24.17 3.81
C PHE A 13 -20.88 22.81 3.48
N LEU A 14 -21.12 21.77 4.28
CA LEU A 14 -20.61 20.43 3.98
C LEU A 14 -21.24 19.91 2.68
N ASP A 15 -20.41 19.47 1.74
CA ASP A 15 -20.89 18.81 0.53
C ASP A 15 -21.39 17.38 0.83
N GLU A 16 -21.99 16.71 -0.17
CA GLU A 16 -22.59 15.38 0.03
C GLU A 16 -21.57 14.32 0.46
N GLU A 17 -20.31 14.42 0.00
CA GLU A 17 -19.25 13.48 0.39
C GLU A 17 -18.84 13.73 1.86
N GLU A 18 -18.69 15.00 2.25
CA GLU A 18 -18.35 15.38 3.61
C GLU A 18 -19.45 14.98 4.61
N GLN A 19 -20.72 15.18 4.28
CA GLN A 19 -21.85 14.76 5.12
C GLN A 19 -21.91 13.23 5.28
N MET A 20 -21.62 12.48 4.21
CA MET A 20 -21.57 11.02 4.26
C MET A 20 -20.46 10.52 5.18
N VAL A 21 -19.28 11.14 5.11
CA VAL A 21 -18.14 10.81 5.99
C VAL A 21 -18.46 11.15 7.44
N MET A 22 -19.14 12.27 7.70
CA MET A 22 -19.58 12.66 9.04
C MET A 22 -20.60 11.67 9.63
N GLY A 23 -21.61 11.26 8.86
CA GLY A 23 -22.57 10.24 9.30
C GLY A 23 -21.91 8.89 9.59
N ALA A 24 -20.95 8.48 8.74
CA ALA A 24 -20.19 7.25 8.95
C ALA A 24 -19.27 7.31 10.19
N LEU A 25 -18.81 8.51 10.59
CA LEU A 25 -18.01 8.71 11.79
C LEU A 25 -18.86 8.63 13.07
N GLU A 26 -20.10 9.09 13.03
CA GLU A 26 -21.02 8.99 14.17
C GLU A 26 -21.44 7.54 14.45
N GLU A 27 -21.55 6.72 13.41
CA GLU A 27 -21.83 5.28 13.51
C GLU A 27 -20.56 4.42 13.66
N PHE A 28 -19.38 5.05 13.72
CA PHE A 28 -18.11 4.34 13.84
C PHE A 28 -17.94 3.74 15.24
N GLU A 29 -18.07 2.42 15.32
CA GLU A 29 -17.62 1.65 16.48
C GLU A 29 -16.14 1.27 16.28
N PRO A 30 -15.23 1.71 17.17
CA PRO A 30 -13.84 1.29 17.10
C PRO A 30 -13.75 -0.22 17.31
N ASP A 31 -13.03 -0.91 16.41
CA ASP A 31 -12.73 -2.34 16.55
C ASP A 31 -12.13 -2.59 17.95
N PRO A 32 -12.73 -3.44 18.80
CA PRO A 32 -12.25 -3.67 20.15
C PRO A 32 -10.83 -4.26 20.18
N ASP A 33 -10.41 -4.94 19.12
CA ASP A 33 -9.10 -5.60 19.01
C ASP A 33 -8.11 -4.80 18.13
N LEU A 34 -8.35 -3.50 17.93
CA LEU A 34 -7.57 -2.65 17.02
C LEU A 34 -6.06 -2.67 17.31
N ASP A 35 -5.68 -2.74 18.59
CA ASP A 35 -4.27 -2.79 19.00
C ASP A 35 -3.62 -4.14 18.72
N GLU A 36 -4.36 -5.24 18.89
CA GLU A 36 -3.90 -6.59 18.53
C GLU A 36 -3.74 -6.72 17.01
N ARG A 37 -4.74 -6.26 16.24
CA ARG A 37 -4.67 -6.23 14.76
C ARG A 37 -3.55 -5.35 14.24
N LYS A 38 -3.32 -4.18 14.85
CA LYS A 38 -2.16 -3.33 14.54
C LYS A 38 -0.85 -4.08 14.79
N ALA A 39 -0.75 -4.81 15.90
CA ALA A 39 0.45 -5.59 16.21
C ALA A 39 0.67 -6.70 15.17
N GLU A 40 -0.39 -7.42 14.77
CA GLU A 40 -0.33 -8.43 13.71
C GLU A 40 0.11 -7.85 12.36
N TRP A 41 -0.49 -6.74 11.94
CA TRP A 41 -0.11 -6.07 10.69
C TRP A 41 1.33 -5.55 10.72
N GLN A 42 1.76 -5.01 11.85
CA GLN A 42 3.16 -4.60 12.03
C GLN A 42 4.11 -5.80 11.93
N GLN A 43 3.76 -6.95 12.50
CA GLN A 43 4.57 -8.16 12.39
C GLN A 43 4.61 -8.68 10.94
N ALA A 44 3.46 -8.75 10.26
CA ALA A 44 3.37 -9.15 8.86
C ALA A 44 4.19 -8.23 7.94
N LEU A 45 4.13 -6.92 8.18
CA LEU A 45 4.92 -5.93 7.44
C LEU A 45 6.41 -6.09 7.70
N ARG A 46 6.84 -6.26 8.95
CA ARG A 46 8.25 -6.49 9.31
C ARG A 46 8.83 -7.71 8.61
N ASN A 47 8.04 -8.77 8.45
CA ASN A 47 8.45 -9.98 7.75
C ASN A 47 8.53 -9.78 6.22
N THR A 48 7.65 -8.95 5.65
CA THR A 48 7.57 -8.70 4.21
C THR A 48 8.61 -7.67 3.73
N VAL A 49 8.98 -6.70 4.57
CA VAL A 49 9.89 -5.59 4.20
C VAL A 49 11.37 -5.99 4.26
N ARG A 50 11.73 -7.06 5.00
CA ARG A 50 13.12 -7.51 5.14
C ARG A 50 13.64 -8.12 3.82
N LYS A 51 14.34 -7.30 3.03
CA LYS A 51 15.06 -7.72 1.83
C LYS A 51 16.53 -7.98 2.14
N LYS A 52 17.10 -9.05 1.60
CA LYS A 52 18.55 -9.33 1.63
C LYS A 52 19.15 -9.16 0.24
N PRO A 53 20.32 -8.50 0.09
CA PRO A 53 20.99 -8.41 -1.21
C PRO A 53 21.53 -9.77 -1.63
N VAL A 54 21.35 -10.12 -2.91
CA VAL A 54 21.87 -11.37 -3.51
C VAL A 54 22.56 -11.03 -4.84
N THR A 55 23.77 -11.54 -5.04
CA THR A 55 24.51 -11.41 -6.30
C THR A 55 24.17 -12.57 -7.22
N LEU A 56 23.66 -12.28 -8.41
CA LEU A 56 23.30 -13.28 -9.42
C LEU A 56 24.11 -13.03 -10.70
N ARG A 57 24.60 -14.10 -11.33
CA ARG A 57 25.18 -14.03 -12.68
C ARG A 57 24.12 -14.46 -13.69
N LEU A 58 23.90 -13.65 -14.71
CA LEU A 58 22.93 -13.90 -15.78
C LEU A 58 23.61 -13.70 -17.13
N GLN A 59 23.09 -14.36 -18.16
CA GLN A 59 23.57 -14.13 -19.52
C GLN A 59 23.21 -12.70 -19.97
N GLU A 60 24.10 -12.07 -20.73
CA GLU A 60 23.90 -10.70 -21.20
C GLU A 60 22.65 -10.55 -22.08
N GLN A 61 22.33 -11.59 -22.87
CA GLN A 61 21.13 -11.63 -23.70
C GLN A 61 19.85 -11.60 -22.85
N ASP A 62 19.82 -12.32 -21.72
CA ASP A 62 18.68 -12.35 -20.81
C ASP A 62 18.49 -11.02 -20.10
N ILE A 63 19.59 -10.38 -19.67
CA ILE A 63 19.54 -9.04 -19.07
C ILE A 63 18.89 -8.05 -20.05
N ARG A 64 19.24 -8.10 -21.34
CA ARG A 64 18.63 -7.24 -22.38
C ARG A 64 17.13 -7.51 -22.55
N ARG A 65 16.73 -8.78 -22.58
CA ARG A 65 15.32 -9.18 -22.66
C ARG A 65 14.52 -8.71 -21.45
N ILE A 66 15.04 -8.93 -20.23
CA ILE A 66 14.40 -8.52 -18.97
C ILE A 66 14.25 -7.00 -18.92
N LYS A 67 15.29 -6.23 -19.28
CA LYS A 67 15.19 -4.76 -19.36
C LYS A 67 14.11 -4.31 -20.33
N SER A 68 14.01 -4.96 -21.50
CA SER A 68 12.98 -4.65 -22.49
C SER A 68 11.57 -4.98 -21.99
N MET A 69 11.39 -6.09 -21.27
CA MET A 69 10.11 -6.45 -20.64
C MET A 69 9.73 -5.47 -19.53
N ALA A 70 10.67 -5.09 -18.68
CA ALA A 70 10.47 -4.16 -17.58
C ALA A 70 10.08 -2.77 -18.11
N TYR A 71 10.73 -2.31 -19.19
CA TYR A 71 10.41 -1.07 -19.87
C TYR A 71 8.96 -1.06 -20.40
N ARG A 72 8.52 -2.14 -21.07
CA ARG A 72 7.13 -2.25 -21.53
C ARG A 72 6.11 -2.25 -20.38
N LYS A 73 6.48 -2.78 -19.22
CA LYS A 73 5.65 -2.79 -18.01
C LYS A 73 5.73 -1.48 -17.20
N GLY A 74 6.59 -0.54 -17.58
CA GLY A 74 6.79 0.71 -16.84
C GLY A 74 7.43 0.53 -15.46
N ILE A 75 8.14 -0.58 -15.23
CA ILE A 75 8.77 -0.89 -13.92
C ILE A 75 10.29 -1.03 -14.04
N PRO A 76 11.05 -0.80 -12.97
CA PRO A 76 12.48 -1.11 -12.94
C PRO A 76 12.75 -2.59 -13.20
N TYR A 77 13.83 -2.91 -13.91
CA TYR A 77 14.19 -4.30 -14.19
C TYR A 77 14.52 -5.09 -12.91
N GLN A 78 15.06 -4.43 -11.88
CA GLN A 78 15.30 -5.05 -10.58
C GLN A 78 13.97 -5.47 -9.92
N THR A 79 12.93 -4.65 -10.04
CA THR A 79 11.59 -4.96 -9.52
C THR A 79 11.00 -6.18 -10.22
N LEU A 80 11.14 -6.25 -11.56
CA LEU A 80 10.69 -7.42 -12.32
C LEU A 80 11.44 -8.69 -11.91
N ILE A 81 12.77 -8.63 -11.76
CA ILE A 81 13.58 -9.77 -11.29
C ILE A 81 13.14 -10.20 -9.89
N SER A 82 12.94 -9.25 -8.97
CA SER A 82 12.48 -9.54 -7.62
C SER A 82 11.10 -10.21 -7.61
N ALA A 83 10.20 -9.80 -8.49
CA ALA A 83 8.86 -10.39 -8.61
C ALA A 83 8.92 -11.83 -9.13
N ILE A 84 9.71 -12.09 -10.18
CA ILE A 84 9.88 -13.44 -10.74
C ILE A 84 10.49 -14.40 -9.70
N VAL A 85 11.53 -13.95 -8.97
CA VAL A 85 12.14 -14.77 -7.91
C VAL A 85 11.14 -15.07 -6.79
N HIS A 86 10.33 -14.09 -6.41
CA HIS A 86 9.30 -14.26 -5.40
C HIS A 86 8.20 -15.22 -5.84
N GLU A 87 7.70 -15.08 -7.07
CA GLU A 87 6.71 -15.97 -7.68
C GLU A 87 7.23 -17.41 -7.72
N TYR A 88 8.48 -17.61 -8.17
CA TYR A 88 9.11 -18.92 -8.23
C TYR A 88 9.37 -19.52 -6.84
N ALA A 89 9.67 -18.69 -5.83
CA ALA A 89 9.86 -19.17 -4.46
C ALA A 89 8.52 -19.54 -3.77
N MET A 90 7.41 -18.90 -4.16
CA MET A 90 6.07 -19.19 -3.64
C MET A 90 5.41 -20.38 -4.34
N GLN A 91 5.64 -20.55 -5.64
CA GLN A 91 5.21 -21.73 -6.38
C GLN A 91 6.12 -22.91 -6.03
N ARG A 92 5.69 -23.68 -5.03
CA ARG A 92 6.28 -24.97 -4.68
C ARG A 92 6.30 -25.90 -5.91
N VAL A 93 7.48 -26.45 -6.20
CA VAL A 93 7.64 -27.79 -6.79
C VAL A 93 7.04 -28.82 -5.85
#